data_AF-A0A356BGG5-F1
#
_entry.id   AF-A0A356BGG5-F1
#
_cell.length_a   1.000
_cell.length_b   1.000
_cell.length_c   1.000
_cell.angle_alpha   90.00
_cell.angle_beta   90.00
_cell.angle_gamma   90.00
#
_symmetry.space_group_name_H-M   'P 1'
#
loop_
_entity.id
_entity.type
_entity.pdbx_description
1 polymer ?
#
loop_
_entity_poly.entity_id
_entity_poly.type
_entity_poly.pdbx_seq_one_letter_code
_entity_poly.pdbx_strand_id
1 'polypeptide(L)'
;MLKTNEKDRLYEVIIAMIGEDSSIKAYKSGFNEKTVAVVEDMIDAGMKCNANMKKLISDLLGASSTLTKGWLKKVLGAAKQNLDISELKGYGCLVSVKARWKTAIIYSTI
;
A
#
# COMPACT_ATOMS: atom_id res chain seq x y z
N MET A 1 10.42 3.83 -13.43
CA MET A 1 9.22 3.11 -13.88
C MET A 1 9.16 1.75 -13.20
N LEU A 2 8.02 1.39 -12.64
CA LEU A 2 7.80 0.08 -12.00
C LEU A 2 7.64 -1.03 -13.05
N LYS A 3 8.14 -2.23 -12.76
CA LYS A 3 7.89 -3.45 -13.53
C LYS A 3 6.46 -3.96 -13.29
N THR A 4 5.92 -4.76 -14.21
CA THR A 4 4.54 -5.29 -14.10
C THR A 4 4.28 -6.00 -12.78
N ASN A 5 5.20 -6.85 -12.34
CA ASN A 5 5.11 -7.55 -11.05
C ASN A 5 5.17 -6.59 -9.85
N GLU A 6 5.92 -5.49 -9.92
CA GLU A 6 5.95 -4.48 -8.86
C GLU A 6 4.63 -3.70 -8.80
N LYS A 7 3.98 -3.46 -9.95
CA LYS A 7 2.64 -2.85 -10.00
C LYS A 7 1.58 -3.77 -9.42
N ASP A 8 1.65 -5.06 -9.70
CA ASP A 8 0.74 -6.07 -9.13
C ASP A 8 0.87 -6.13 -7.61
N ARG A 9 2.11 -6.20 -7.08
CA ARG A 9 2.37 -6.19 -5.65
C ARG A 9 1.96 -4.88 -4.97
N LEU A 10 2.20 -3.74 -5.62
CA LEU A 10 1.74 -2.46 -5.12
C LEU A 10 0.21 -2.42 -5.01
N TYR A 11 -0.49 -3.03 -5.97
CA TYR A 11 -1.94 -3.17 -5.91
C TYR A 11 -2.40 -4.08 -4.77
N GLU A 12 -1.72 -5.19 -4.51
CA GLU A 12 -2.00 -6.05 -3.35
C GLU A 12 -1.83 -5.30 -2.02
N VAL A 13 -0.77 -4.50 -1.88
CA VAL A 13 -0.57 -3.62 -0.72
C VAL A 13 -1.71 -2.62 -0.58
N ILE A 14 -2.17 -2.02 -1.68
CA ILE A 14 -3.31 -1.10 -1.63
C ILE A 14 -4.59 -1.84 -1.19
N ILE A 15 -4.86 -3.03 -1.71
CA ILE A 15 -6.00 -3.85 -1.29
C ILE A 15 -5.91 -4.18 0.20
N ALA A 16 -4.73 -4.54 0.68
CA ALA A 16 -4.49 -4.81 2.09
C ALA A 16 -4.84 -3.59 2.97
N MET A 17 -4.50 -2.39 2.52
CA MET A 17 -4.72 -1.14 3.26
C MET A 17 -6.17 -0.63 3.24
N ILE A 18 -6.83 -0.67 2.06
CA ILE A 18 -8.11 0.02 1.82
C ILE A 18 -9.20 -0.86 1.21
N GLY A 19 -8.96 -2.17 1.09
CA GLY A 19 -9.84 -3.12 0.43
C GLY A 19 -9.82 -3.01 -1.09
N GLU A 20 -10.51 -3.94 -1.76
CA GLU A 20 -10.61 -3.93 -3.22
C GLU A 20 -11.40 -2.69 -3.72
N ASP A 21 -10.90 -2.08 -4.79
CA ASP A 21 -11.53 -0.94 -5.44
C ASP A 21 -11.30 -1.02 -6.95
N SER A 22 -12.40 -1.18 -7.70
CA SER A 22 -12.37 -1.34 -9.16
C SER A 22 -11.81 -0.11 -9.87
N SER A 23 -12.00 1.10 -9.32
CA SER A 23 -11.44 2.32 -9.89
C SER A 23 -9.92 2.29 -9.77
N ILE A 24 -9.36 1.92 -8.62
CA ILE A 24 -7.90 1.83 -8.46
C ILE A 24 -7.31 0.74 -9.36
N LYS A 25 -7.98 -0.42 -9.45
CA LYS A 25 -7.58 -1.54 -10.33
C LYS A 25 -7.42 -1.11 -11.79
N ALA A 26 -8.32 -0.27 -12.28
CA ALA A 26 -8.29 0.23 -13.65
C ALA A 26 -7.03 1.07 -13.97
N TYR A 27 -6.45 1.74 -12.97
CA TYR A 27 -5.25 2.56 -13.13
C TYR A 27 -3.95 1.80 -12.78
N LYS A 28 -4.02 0.50 -12.45
CA LYS A 28 -2.85 -0.31 -12.08
C LYS A 28 -1.72 -0.25 -13.11
N SER A 29 -2.05 -0.23 -14.40
CA SER A 29 -1.07 -0.14 -15.48
C SER A 29 -0.25 1.16 -15.44
N GLY A 30 -0.79 2.24 -14.87
CA GLY A 30 -0.13 3.55 -14.72
C GLY A 30 0.71 3.71 -13.45
N PHE A 31 0.74 2.70 -12.57
CA PHE A 31 1.46 2.79 -11.30
C PHE A 31 2.95 3.07 -11.52
N ASN A 32 3.47 4.05 -10.78
CA ASN A 32 4.82 4.57 -10.93
C ASN A 32 5.43 4.97 -9.57
N GLU A 33 6.62 5.55 -9.58
CA GLU A 33 7.32 6.01 -8.37
C GLU A 33 6.51 7.03 -7.52
N LYS A 34 5.75 7.93 -8.16
CA LYS A 34 4.86 8.87 -7.47
C LYS A 34 3.72 8.12 -6.79
N THR A 35 3.18 7.09 -7.42
CA THR A 35 2.20 6.18 -6.79
C THR A 35 2.76 5.49 -5.56
N VAL A 36 4.00 5.00 -5.63
CA VAL A 36 4.67 4.40 -4.47
C VAL A 36 4.75 5.40 -3.32
N ALA A 37 5.20 6.63 -3.57
CA ALA A 37 5.31 7.65 -2.54
C ALA A 37 3.95 7.99 -1.88
N VAL A 38 2.88 8.07 -2.67
CA VAL A 38 1.52 8.28 -2.13
C VAL A 38 1.07 7.10 -1.28
N VAL A 39 1.39 5.87 -1.68
CA VAL A 39 1.06 4.67 -0.91
C VAL A 39 1.88 4.58 0.38
N GLU A 40 3.15 5.03 0.38
CA GLU A 40 3.94 5.17 1.61
C GLU A 40 3.28 6.14 2.60
N ASP A 41 2.85 7.33 2.13
CA ASP A 41 2.17 8.30 2.98
C ASP A 41 0.82 7.76 3.50
N MET A 42 0.10 6.97 2.69
CA MET A 42 -1.11 6.26 3.10
C MET A 42 -0.82 5.23 4.20
N ILE A 43 0.26 4.46 4.05
CA ILE A 43 0.70 3.46 5.02
C ILE A 43 1.02 4.11 6.36
N ASP A 44 1.80 5.20 6.35
CA ASP A 44 2.16 5.94 7.56
C ASP A 44 0.93 6.51 8.28
N ALA A 45 -0.06 6.98 7.52
CA ALA A 45 -1.34 7.43 8.07
C ALA A 45 -2.17 6.27 8.65
N GLY A 46 -2.22 5.13 7.96
CA GLY A 46 -2.95 3.94 8.38
C GLY A 46 -2.38 3.29 9.65
N MET A 47 -1.05 3.27 9.79
CA MET A 47 -0.37 2.76 11.00
C MET A 47 -0.77 3.47 12.28
N LYS A 48 -1.01 4.78 12.20
CA LYS A 48 -1.43 5.59 13.36
C LYS A 48 -2.85 5.26 13.83
N CYS A 49 -3.63 4.60 12.99
CA CYS A 49 -5.06 4.40 13.17
C CYS A 49 -5.43 2.91 13.36
N ASN A 50 -4.55 1.96 13.02
CA ASN A 50 -4.81 0.53 13.23
C ASN A 50 -3.53 -0.24 13.65
N ALA A 51 -3.54 -0.85 14.84
CA ALA A 51 -2.42 -1.63 15.36
C ALA A 51 -2.14 -2.92 14.53
N ASN A 52 -3.16 -3.53 13.93
CA ASN A 52 -2.98 -4.67 13.03
C ASN A 52 -2.27 -4.24 11.75
N MET A 53 -2.46 -3.00 11.31
CA MET A 53 -1.76 -2.44 10.16
C MET A 53 -0.26 -2.32 10.43
N LYS A 54 0.10 -1.87 11.64
CA LYS A 54 1.50 -1.81 12.08
C LYS A 54 2.17 -3.19 12.07
N LYS A 55 1.44 -4.25 12.45
CA LYS A 55 1.95 -5.64 12.39
C LYS A 55 2.24 -6.07 10.96
N LEU A 56 1.28 -5.90 10.04
CA LEU A 56 1.47 -6.23 8.62
C LEU A 56 2.70 -5.56 8.01
N ILE A 57 2.89 -4.27 8.29
CA ILE A 57 4.02 -3.52 7.76
C ILE A 57 5.32 -4.00 8.39
N SER A 58 5.31 -4.34 9.69
CA SER A 58 6.47 -4.93 10.36
C SER A 58 6.84 -6.31 9.77
N ASP A 59 5.85 -7.11 9.40
CA ASP A 59 6.04 -8.40 8.73
C ASP A 59 6.58 -8.21 7.31
N LEU A 60 6.06 -7.22 6.56
CA LEU A 60 6.52 -6.88 5.21
C LEU A 60 7.96 -6.35 5.19
N LEU A 61 8.36 -5.61 6.23
CA LEU A 61 9.70 -5.02 6.36
C LEU A 61 10.74 -5.95 6.97
N GLY A 62 10.32 -7.06 7.57
CA GLY A 62 11.20 -7.92 8.34
C GLY A 62 11.82 -7.17 9.52
N ALA A 63 11.03 -6.88 10.55
CA ALA A 63 11.44 -6.35 11.87
C ALA A 63 12.21 -5.01 11.91
N SER A 64 12.57 -4.40 10.76
CA SER A 64 13.23 -3.10 10.71
C SER A 64 12.21 -1.97 10.86
N SER A 65 12.26 -1.28 12.00
CA SER A 65 11.22 -0.35 12.47
C SER A 65 11.29 1.07 11.89
N THR A 66 12.14 1.33 10.89
CA THR A 66 12.33 2.69 10.36
C THR A 66 11.88 2.81 8.90
N LEU A 67 10.72 3.42 8.69
CA LEU A 67 10.15 3.70 7.38
C LEU A 67 10.74 5.00 6.82
N THR A 68 11.77 4.90 5.98
CA THR A 68 12.29 6.04 5.20
C THR A 68 11.62 6.11 3.84
N LYS A 69 11.32 7.30 3.29
CA LYS A 69 10.75 7.43 1.93
C LYS A 69 11.51 6.57 0.89
N GLY A 70 10.76 5.91 0.02
CA GLY A 70 11.27 4.95 -0.96
C GLY A 70 11.49 3.52 -0.44
N TRP A 71 11.19 3.25 0.83
CA TRP A 71 11.26 1.90 1.40
C TRP A 71 10.34 0.92 0.66
N LEU A 72 9.15 1.35 0.27
CA LEU A 72 8.15 0.48 -0.33
C LEU A 72 8.64 0.03 -1.71
N LYS A 73 9.31 0.90 -2.47
CA LYS A 73 9.92 0.53 -3.74
C LYS A 73 10.95 -0.59 -3.57
N LYS A 74 11.81 -0.49 -2.54
CA LYS A 74 12.82 -1.50 -2.24
C LYS A 74 12.16 -2.84 -1.89
N VAL A 75 11.10 -2.80 -1.09
CA VAL A 75 10.33 -3.98 -0.74
C VAL A 75 9.63 -4.59 -1.95
N LEU A 76 8.99 -3.80 -2.81
CA LEU A 76 8.32 -4.32 -4.02
C LEU A 76 9.29 -5.05 -4.95
N GLY A 77 10.52 -4.54 -5.07
CA GLY A 77 11.59 -5.16 -5.86
C GLY A 77 12.21 -6.41 -5.22
N ALA A 78 12.23 -6.48 -3.88
CA ALA A 78 12.87 -7.57 -3.12
C ALA A 78 11.91 -8.65 -2.60
N ALA A 79 10.64 -8.32 -2.39
CA ALA A 79 9.69 -9.15 -1.66
C ALA A 79 9.39 -10.45 -2.42
N LYS A 80 9.51 -11.59 -1.73
CA LYS A 80 8.98 -12.90 -2.14
C LYS A 80 7.69 -13.26 -1.39
N GLN A 81 7.17 -12.35 -0.56
CA GLN A 81 6.14 -12.68 0.43
C GLN A 81 4.73 -12.43 -0.09
N ASN A 82 3.87 -13.41 0.12
CA ASN A 82 2.42 -13.28 -0.04
C ASN A 82 1.89 -12.55 1.20
N LEU A 83 1.26 -11.40 1.00
CA LEU A 83 0.57 -10.70 2.06
C LEU A 83 -0.71 -11.45 2.40
N ASP A 84 -0.89 -11.85 3.65
CA ASP A 84 -2.18 -12.36 4.11
C ASP A 84 -3.12 -11.16 4.37
N ILE A 85 -3.94 -10.88 3.37
CA ILE A 85 -4.88 -9.74 3.34
C ILE A 85 -6.05 -9.94 4.32
N SER A 86 -6.23 -11.15 4.87
CA SER A 86 -7.43 -11.51 5.63
C SER A 86 -7.54 -10.83 7.01
N GLU A 87 -6.42 -10.40 7.61
CA GLU A 87 -6.35 -9.89 9.00
C GLU A 87 -6.57 -8.36 9.17
N LEU A 88 -6.74 -7.60 8.08
CA LEU A 88 -6.65 -6.13 8.09
C LEU A 88 -7.97 -5.38 8.32
N LYS A 89 -9.04 -6.11 8.65
CA LYS A 89 -10.42 -5.62 8.67
C LYS A 89 -10.80 -4.77 9.89
N GLY A 90 -9.95 -3.83 10.29
CA GLY A 90 -10.36 -2.71 11.14
C GLY A 90 -11.24 -1.74 10.33
N TYR A 91 -12.53 -2.04 10.16
CA TYR A 91 -13.44 -1.38 9.21
C TYR A 91 -13.47 0.16 9.31
N GLY A 92 -13.42 0.74 10.51
CA GLY A 92 -13.48 2.21 10.68
C GLY A 92 -12.26 2.96 10.14
N CYS A 93 -11.07 2.38 10.32
CA CYS A 93 -9.84 2.94 9.80
C CYS A 93 -9.75 2.75 8.27
N LEU A 94 -10.15 1.58 7.79
CA LEU A 94 -10.16 1.22 6.37
C LEU A 94 -11.00 2.19 5.52
N VAL A 95 -12.23 2.50 5.96
CA VAL A 95 -13.12 3.44 5.25
C VAL A 95 -12.52 4.85 5.21
N SER A 96 -11.98 5.32 6.34
CA SER A 96 -11.40 6.67 6.45
C SER A 96 -10.14 6.82 5.60
N VAL A 97 -9.28 5.80 5.59
CA VAL A 97 -8.07 5.76 4.75
C VAL A 97 -8.46 5.68 3.27
N LYS A 98 -9.44 4.84 2.90
CA LYS A 98 -9.93 4.74 1.52
C LYS A 98 -10.46 6.08 1.01
N ALA A 99 -11.33 6.73 1.77
CA ALA A 99 -11.92 8.02 1.40
C ALA A 99 -10.86 9.11 1.21
N ARG A 100 -9.80 9.09 2.02
CA ARG A 100 -8.72 10.08 1.96
C ARG A 100 -7.73 9.84 0.82
N TRP A 101 -7.41 8.58 0.51
CA TRP A 101 -6.26 8.25 -0.33
C TRP A 101 -6.61 7.75 -1.73
N LYS A 102 -7.85 7.30 -2.00
CA LYS A 102 -8.27 6.81 -3.33
C LYS A 102 -7.95 7.80 -4.44
N THR A 103 -8.37 9.05 -4.30
CA THR A 103 -8.14 10.10 -5.30
C THR A 103 -6.64 10.34 -5.51
N ALA A 104 -5.87 10.46 -4.42
CA ALA A 104 -4.43 10.68 -4.50
C ALA A 104 -3.71 9.54 -5.23
N ILE A 105 -4.10 8.29 -4.99
CA ILE A 105 -3.56 7.10 -5.69
C ILE A 105 -3.85 7.22 -7.18
N ILE A 106 -5.10 7.47 -7.59
CA ILE A 106 -5.47 7.57 -9.02
C ILE A 106 -4.71 8.71 -9.71
N TYR A 107 -4.70 9.92 -9.11
CA TYR A 107 -4.00 11.08 -9.67
C TYR A 107 -2.48 10.94 -9.70
N SER A 108 -1.90 10.03 -8.91
CA SER A 108 -0.46 9.74 -8.95
C SER A 108 -0.03 8.91 -10.17
N THR A 109 -1.00 8.25 -10.83
CA THR A 109 -0.75 7.39 -12.01
C THR A 109 -0.63 8.17 -13.31
N ILE A 110 -1.04 9.45 -13.27
CA ILE A 110 -0.94 10.47 -14.32
C ILE A 110 0.32 11.32 -14.04
#